data_AF-A0A1H6DJT5-F1
#
_entry.id   AF-A0A1H6DJT5-F1
#
_cell.length_a   1.000
_cell.length_b   1.000
_cell.length_c   1.000
_cell.angle_alpha   90.00
_cell.angle_beta   90.00
_cell.angle_gamma   90.00
#
_symmetry.space_group_name_H-M   'P 1'
#
loop_
_entity.id
_entity.type
_entity.pdbx_description
1 polymer ?
#
loop_
_entity_poly.entity_id
_entity_poly.type
_entity_poly.pdbx_seq_one_letter_code
_entity_poly.pdbx_strand_id
1 'polypeptide(L)'
;MGDHYTVLATYVTGGVHWQLDAFRDANGSFCMGINGPKGPDATANIPWVNAACGFDDSDSGGYYGGGDAPGKNAFVSYGPLPGKAVGVRVSTKEVVPTKPLPKGHDLPDGRYWIFYQPASWPGKGAKAVEPQPLDASGRKVAFKKF
;
A
#
# COMPACT_ATOMS: atom_id res chain seq x y z
N MET A 1 17.16 3.42 -14.50
CA MET A 1 16.57 2.85 -13.27
C MET A 1 15.72 1.69 -13.73
N GLY A 2 15.99 0.48 -13.25
CA GLY A 2 15.62 -0.78 -13.92
C GLY A 2 14.11 -0.99 -14.08
N ASP A 3 13.74 -1.52 -15.25
CA ASP A 3 12.36 -1.79 -15.72
C ASP A 3 11.66 -2.97 -15.01
N HIS A 4 12.12 -3.36 -13.82
CA HIS A 4 11.64 -4.55 -13.10
C HIS A 4 10.74 -4.15 -11.92
N TYR A 5 9.48 -3.89 -12.22
CA TYR A 5 8.42 -3.77 -11.23
C TYR A 5 7.38 -4.85 -11.43
N THR A 6 6.69 -5.20 -10.34
CA THR A 6 5.56 -6.13 -10.32
C THR A 6 4.30 -5.36 -10.00
N VAL A 7 3.33 -5.38 -10.90
CA VAL A 7 2.01 -4.82 -10.63
C VAL A 7 1.29 -5.70 -9.62
N LEU A 8 0.97 -5.16 -8.45
CA LEU A 8 0.28 -5.88 -7.39
C LEU A 8 -1.25 -5.77 -7.54
N ALA A 9 -1.75 -4.57 -7.87
CA ALA A 9 -3.16 -4.30 -8.03
C ALA A 9 -3.43 -3.09 -8.94
N THR A 10 -4.51 -3.13 -9.71
CA THR A 10 -4.95 -2.06 -10.59
C THR A 10 -6.31 -1.52 -10.16
N TYR A 11 -6.54 -0.23 -10.36
CA TYR A 11 -7.72 0.50 -9.90
C TYR A 11 -8.19 1.52 -10.93
N VAL A 12 -9.50 1.81 -10.89
CA VAL A 12 -10.12 2.92 -11.63
C VAL A 12 -10.97 3.72 -10.66
N THR A 13 -10.62 4.99 -10.45
CA THR A 13 -11.36 5.89 -9.55
C THR A 13 -11.76 7.14 -10.31
N GLY A 14 -13.06 7.40 -10.45
CA GLY A 14 -13.56 8.58 -11.17
C GLY A 14 -13.04 8.68 -12.62
N GLY A 15 -12.86 7.55 -13.30
CA GLY A 15 -12.29 7.48 -14.67
C GLY A 15 -10.77 7.52 -14.74
N VAL A 16 -10.06 7.62 -13.61
CA VAL A 16 -8.60 7.65 -13.56
C VAL A 16 -8.04 6.27 -13.28
N HIS A 17 -7.16 5.79 -14.17
CA HIS A 17 -6.42 4.54 -13.99
C HIS A 17 -5.17 4.76 -13.14
N TRP A 18 -4.98 3.89 -12.14
CA TRP A 18 -3.80 3.86 -11.27
C TRP A 18 -3.56 2.44 -10.77
N GLN A 19 -2.36 2.18 -10.27
CA GLN A 19 -1.95 0.86 -9.80
C GLN A 19 -0.99 0.95 -8.62
N LEU A 20 -0.92 -0.12 -7.85
CA LEU A 20 0.08 -0.34 -6.84
C LEU A 20 1.11 -1.32 -7.39
N ASP A 21 2.37 -0.89 -7.38
CA ASP A 21 3.49 -1.65 -7.88
C ASP A 21 4.47 -1.96 -6.74
N ALA A 22 5.18 -3.08 -6.86
CA ALA A 22 6.31 -3.44 -6.02
C ALA A 22 7.59 -3.56 -6.85
N PHE A 23 8.71 -3.15 -6.30
CA PHE A 23 10.00 -3.14 -7.00
C PHE A 23 11.15 -3.17 -6.00
N ARG A 24 12.37 -3.41 -6.48
CA ARG A 24 13.58 -3.16 -5.70
C ARG A 24 14.24 -1.86 -6.16
N ASP A 25 14.68 -1.04 -5.21
CA ASP A 25 15.47 0.14 -5.54
C ASP A 25 16.90 -0.24 -5.97
N ALA A 26 17.71 0.75 -6.33
CA ALA A 26 19.10 0.55 -6.74
C ALA A 26 19.99 -0.09 -5.64
N ASN A 27 19.56 -0.04 -4.38
CA ASN A 27 20.26 -0.64 -3.23
C ASN A 27 19.71 -2.03 -2.88
N GLY A 28 18.73 -2.54 -3.65
CA GLY A 28 18.09 -3.83 -3.42
C GLY A 28 16.99 -3.80 -2.35
N SER A 29 16.61 -2.62 -1.84
CA SER A 29 15.54 -2.48 -0.85
C SER A 29 14.20 -2.77 -1.49
N PHE A 30 13.34 -3.51 -0.79
CA PHE A 30 11.95 -3.70 -1.23
C PHE A 30 11.17 -2.38 -1.10
N CYS A 31 10.49 -2.02 -2.17
CA CYS A 31 9.69 -0.80 -2.30
C CYS A 31 8.31 -1.12 -2.84
N MET A 32 7.36 -0.27 -2.48
CA MET A 32 6.01 -0.25 -3.03
C MET A 32 5.62 1.17 -3.33
N GLY A 33 4.92 1.40 -4.43
CA GLY A 33 4.48 2.73 -4.79
C GLY A 33 3.27 2.74 -5.70
N ILE A 34 2.57 3.87 -5.66
CA ILE A 34 1.48 4.13 -6.59
C ILE A 34 2.03 4.67 -7.89
N ASN A 35 1.57 4.08 -8.98
CA ASN A 35 1.86 4.48 -10.34
C ASN A 35 0.56 4.87 -11.05
N GLY A 36 0.64 5.86 -11.95
CA GLY A 36 -0.50 6.65 -12.40
C GLY A 36 -0.58 8.01 -11.71
N PRO A 37 -1.51 8.89 -12.10
CA PRO A 37 -2.67 8.66 -12.96
C PRO A 37 -2.34 8.61 -14.47
N LYS A 38 -2.95 7.67 -15.19
CA LYS A 38 -3.19 7.78 -16.65
C LYS A 38 -4.68 8.02 -16.87
N GLY A 39 -5.14 9.24 -16.56
CA GLY A 39 -6.49 9.71 -16.90
C GLY A 39 -6.56 10.17 -18.37
N PRO A 40 -7.77 10.41 -18.92
CA PRO A 40 -7.96 10.78 -20.32
C PRO A 40 -7.28 12.11 -20.74
N ASP A 41 -6.88 12.96 -19.79
CA ASP A 41 -6.22 14.24 -20.05
C ASP A 41 -4.72 14.27 -19.68
N ALA A 42 -4.10 13.14 -19.34
CA ALA A 42 -2.75 13.16 -18.75
C ALA A 42 -1.64 12.85 -19.76
N THR A 43 -0.98 13.92 -20.22
CA THR A 43 0.43 13.99 -20.66
C THR A 43 1.43 13.90 -19.50
N ALA A 44 0.96 13.55 -18.30
CA ALA A 44 1.77 13.51 -17.10
C ALA A 44 2.46 12.15 -16.92
N ASN A 45 3.76 12.10 -17.20
CA ASN A 45 4.65 11.11 -16.61
C ASN A 45 4.80 11.45 -15.13
N ILE A 46 3.85 11.06 -14.27
CA ILE A 46 4.08 11.25 -12.84
C ILE A 46 5.05 10.15 -12.39
N PRO A 47 6.30 10.48 -12.01
CA PRO A 47 7.20 9.50 -11.41
C PRO A 47 6.55 8.98 -10.13
N TRP A 48 6.73 7.70 -9.80
CA TRP A 48 6.34 7.03 -8.54
C TRP A 48 6.20 7.99 -7.35
N VAL A 49 5.03 8.63 -7.21
CA VAL A 49 4.96 9.91 -6.47
C VAL A 49 4.95 9.73 -4.96
N ASN A 50 4.82 8.48 -4.49
CA ASN A 50 4.66 8.14 -3.09
C ASN A 50 5.37 6.83 -2.74
N ALA A 51 6.40 6.41 -3.50
CA ALA A 51 7.07 5.15 -3.22
C ALA A 51 7.63 5.13 -1.79
N ALA A 52 7.20 4.14 -1.01
CA ALA A 52 7.79 3.83 0.28
C ALA A 52 8.74 2.65 0.08
N CYS A 53 9.95 2.81 0.58
CA CYS A 53 11.06 1.87 0.44
C CYS A 53 11.62 1.53 1.81
N GLY A 54 12.36 0.43 1.89
CA GLY A 54 13.05 0.04 3.12
C GLY A 54 12.08 -0.33 4.23
N PHE A 55 10.93 -0.94 3.87
CA PHE A 55 10.00 -1.48 4.85
C PHE A 55 10.74 -2.42 5.80
N ASP A 56 10.95 -1.96 7.04
CA ASP A 56 11.68 -2.68 8.08
C ASP A 56 10.79 -2.94 9.31
N ASP A 57 11.29 -3.80 10.20
CA ASP A 57 10.58 -4.39 11.32
C ASP A 57 10.55 -3.52 12.58
N SER A 58 10.75 -2.21 12.43
CA SER A 58 10.74 -1.29 13.56
C SER A 58 9.31 -1.05 14.08
N ASP A 59 9.13 -1.09 15.40
CA ASP A 59 7.84 -0.97 16.11
C ASP A 59 7.26 0.48 16.07
N SER A 60 7.61 1.25 15.05
CA SER A 60 7.26 2.67 14.87
C SER A 60 6.55 2.87 13.52
N GLY A 61 5.77 3.95 13.40
CA GLY A 61 4.73 4.19 12.37
C GLY A 61 5.16 4.31 10.90
N GLY A 62 6.15 3.55 10.42
CA GLY A 62 6.70 3.60 9.06
C GLY A 62 6.65 2.28 8.27
N TYR A 63 5.84 1.29 8.66
CA TYR A 63 5.72 0.00 7.94
C TYR A 63 4.77 0.03 6.73
N TYR A 64 4.23 1.20 6.38
CA TYR A 64 3.31 1.38 5.27
C TYR A 64 3.55 2.73 4.60
N GLY A 65 3.36 2.78 3.29
CA GLY A 65 3.34 4.01 2.53
C GLY A 65 1.94 4.60 2.46
N GLY A 66 1.86 5.89 2.16
CA GLY A 66 0.61 6.54 1.87
C GLY A 66 0.83 7.88 1.20
N GLY A 67 -0.21 8.38 0.56
CA GLY A 67 -0.16 9.65 -0.14
C GLY A 67 -1.48 9.99 -0.82
N ASP A 68 -1.48 11.08 -1.56
CA ASP A 68 -2.64 11.50 -2.33
C ASP A 68 -3.01 10.44 -3.36
N ALA A 69 -4.32 10.18 -3.46
CA ALA A 69 -4.89 9.26 -4.43
C ALA A 69 -5.66 10.03 -5.50
N PRO A 70 -5.95 9.42 -6.66
CA PRO A 70 -6.80 10.05 -7.66
C PRO A 70 -8.16 10.47 -7.08
N GLY A 71 -8.48 11.76 -7.23
CA GLY A 71 -9.66 12.40 -6.65
C GLY A 71 -9.28 13.56 -5.71
N LYS A 72 -10.05 14.66 -5.74
CA LYS A 72 -9.80 15.82 -4.87
C LYS A 72 -9.91 15.41 -3.40
N ASN A 73 -8.87 15.63 -2.60
CA ASN A 73 -8.80 15.26 -1.18
C ASN A 73 -8.93 13.75 -0.89
N ALA A 74 -8.61 12.89 -1.85
CA ALA A 74 -8.54 11.45 -1.64
C ALA A 74 -7.14 11.03 -1.17
N PHE A 75 -7.06 9.97 -0.37
CA PHE A 75 -5.81 9.44 0.15
C PHE A 75 -5.74 7.93 -0.07
N VAL A 76 -4.53 7.38 -0.14
CA VAL A 76 -4.31 5.94 -0.20
C VAL A 76 -3.25 5.54 0.80
N SER A 77 -3.40 4.35 1.39
CA SER A 77 -2.42 3.73 2.26
C SER A 77 -2.19 2.30 1.81
N TYR A 78 -0.95 1.82 1.87
CA TYR A 78 -0.57 0.49 1.40
C TYR A 78 0.73 0.03 2.04
N GLY A 79 0.99 -1.27 2.03
CA GLY A 79 2.29 -1.76 2.46
C GLY A 79 2.39 -3.28 2.41
N PRO A 80 3.61 -3.81 2.65
CA PRO A 80 3.82 -5.23 2.86
C PRO A 80 3.31 -5.67 4.23
N LEU A 81 3.08 -6.98 4.39
CA LEU A 81 2.55 -7.61 5.60
C LEU A 81 2.99 -9.07 5.71
N PRO A 82 3.48 -9.56 6.86
CA PRO A 82 3.86 -10.95 7.06
C PRO A 82 2.81 -11.93 6.55
N GLY A 83 3.24 -13.10 6.07
CA GLY A 83 2.36 -14.14 5.49
C GLY A 83 1.14 -14.51 6.34
N LYS A 84 1.22 -14.35 7.67
CA LYS A 84 0.13 -14.63 8.63
C LYS A 84 -0.91 -13.51 8.80
N ALA A 85 -0.64 -12.30 8.31
CA ALA A 85 -1.55 -11.15 8.47
C ALA A 85 -2.61 -11.14 7.36
N VAL A 86 -3.78 -11.71 7.65
CA VAL A 86 -4.88 -11.86 6.66
C VAL A 86 -5.80 -10.64 6.56
N GLY A 87 -5.67 -9.70 7.50
CA GLY A 87 -6.43 -8.45 7.52
C GLY A 87 -5.61 -7.27 8.05
N VAL A 88 -6.05 -6.05 7.77
CA VAL A 88 -5.53 -4.82 8.39
C VAL A 88 -6.70 -4.02 8.93
N ARG A 89 -6.70 -3.74 10.23
CA ARG A 89 -7.64 -2.77 10.81
C ARG A 89 -7.15 -1.36 10.49
N VAL A 90 -7.94 -0.58 9.77
CA VAL A 90 -7.63 0.81 9.40
C VAL A 90 -8.28 1.82 10.36
N SER A 91 -8.08 3.12 10.12
CA SER A 91 -8.46 4.21 11.03
C SER A 91 -9.94 4.24 11.43
N THR A 92 -10.86 3.71 10.62
CA THR A 92 -12.30 3.57 10.92
C THR A 92 -12.65 2.32 11.72
N LYS A 93 -11.65 1.51 12.08
CA LYS A 93 -11.78 0.14 12.63
C LYS A 93 -12.32 -0.89 11.65
N GLU A 94 -12.55 -0.50 10.39
CA GLU A 94 -12.81 -1.43 9.30
C GLU A 94 -11.60 -2.35 9.12
N VAL A 95 -11.85 -3.61 8.76
CA VAL A 95 -10.82 -4.59 8.46
C VAL A 95 -10.75 -4.78 6.95
N VAL A 96 -9.63 -4.33 6.37
CA VAL A 96 -9.33 -4.50 4.95
C VAL A 96 -8.67 -5.85 4.74
N PRO A 97 -9.13 -6.70 3.81
CA PRO A 97 -8.49 -7.98 3.52
C PRO A 97 -7.13 -7.78 2.85
N THR A 98 -6.19 -8.67 3.16
CA THR A 98 -4.84 -8.63 2.57
C THR A 98 -4.73 -9.68 1.46
N LYS A 99 -3.80 -9.47 0.53
CA LYS A 99 -3.57 -10.37 -0.60
C LYS A 99 -2.13 -10.90 -0.57
N PRO A 100 -1.86 -12.16 -0.97
CA PRO A 100 -0.49 -12.64 -1.08
C PRO A 100 0.29 -11.83 -2.11
N LEU A 101 1.57 -11.58 -1.86
CA LEU A 101 2.48 -11.09 -2.90
C LEU A 101 2.62 -12.18 -3.98
N PRO A 102 2.70 -11.79 -5.27
CA PRO A 102 2.99 -12.73 -6.34
C PRO A 102 4.31 -13.46 -6.07
N LYS A 103 4.33 -14.78 -6.27
CA LYS A 103 5.56 -15.56 -6.17
C LYS A 103 6.46 -15.26 -7.38
N GLY A 104 7.78 -15.24 -7.16
CA GLY A 104 8.76 -14.85 -8.17
C GLY A 104 8.98 -13.34 -8.20
N HIS A 105 9.76 -12.85 -9.17
CA HIS A 105 10.08 -11.42 -9.33
C HIS A 105 10.88 -10.78 -8.18
N ASP A 106 11.70 -11.58 -7.48
CA ASP A 106 12.56 -11.13 -6.37
C ASP A 106 11.82 -10.44 -5.20
N LEU A 107 10.52 -10.66 -5.10
CA LEU A 107 9.69 -10.16 -4.00
C LEU A 107 9.83 -11.08 -2.78
N PRO A 108 9.77 -10.53 -1.56
CA PRO A 108 9.75 -11.33 -0.33
C PRO A 108 8.46 -12.14 -0.21
N ASP A 109 8.54 -13.24 0.55
CA ASP A 109 7.35 -14.01 0.91
C ASP A 109 6.46 -13.22 1.86
N GLY A 110 5.21 -13.02 1.46
CA GLY A 110 4.24 -12.41 2.35
C GLY A 110 3.00 -11.92 1.64
N ARG A 111 2.44 -10.82 2.17
CA ARG A 111 1.17 -10.25 1.74
C ARG A 111 1.32 -8.74 1.56
N TYR A 112 0.33 -8.15 0.91
CA TYR A 112 0.19 -6.72 0.79
C TYR A 112 -1.25 -6.31 1.10
N TRP A 113 -1.42 -5.04 1.40
CA TRP A 113 -2.72 -4.39 1.52
C TRP A 113 -2.68 -3.04 0.83
N ILE A 114 -3.86 -2.54 0.52
CA ILE A 114 -4.08 -1.22 -0.05
C ILE A 114 -5.48 -0.76 0.32
N PHE A 115 -5.58 0.50 0.69
CA PHE A 115 -6.80 1.11 1.17
C PHE A 115 -6.96 2.51 0.60
N TYR A 116 -7.98 2.69 -0.25
CA TYR A 116 -8.34 3.96 -0.85
C TYR A 116 -9.38 4.68 0.02
N GLN A 117 -9.08 5.91 0.40
CA GLN A 117 -9.91 6.80 1.20
C GLN A 117 -10.44 7.91 0.29
N PRO A 118 -11.70 7.86 -0.16
CA PRO A 118 -12.28 8.96 -0.93
C PRO A 118 -12.39 10.23 -0.08
N ALA A 119 -12.63 11.37 -0.72
CA ALA A 119 -12.84 12.65 -0.03
C ALA A 119 -13.96 12.62 1.03
N SER A 120 -14.97 11.77 0.81
CA SER A 120 -16.09 11.55 1.73
C SER A 120 -15.74 10.62 2.89
N TRP A 121 -14.51 10.10 2.96
CA TRP A 121 -14.10 9.16 3.98
C TRP A 121 -14.10 9.82 5.37
N PRO A 122 -14.76 9.23 6.38
CA PRO A 122 -14.93 9.87 7.69
C PRO A 122 -13.65 9.94 8.54
N GLY A 123 -12.53 9.39 8.05
CA GLY A 123 -11.37 9.05 8.86
C GLY A 123 -10.23 10.07 8.85
N LYS A 124 -10.36 11.19 9.58
CA LYS A 124 -9.23 11.99 10.14
C LYS A 124 -9.61 12.69 11.47
N GLY A 125 -10.44 12.05 12.30
CA GLY A 125 -10.83 12.57 13.63
C GLY A 125 -10.11 11.89 14.80
N ALA A 126 -10.43 12.29 16.04
CA ALA A 126 -9.80 11.81 17.30
C ALA A 126 -9.88 10.29 17.60
N LYS A 127 -10.41 9.48 16.67
CA LYS A 127 -10.51 8.02 16.75
C LYS A 127 -9.67 7.28 15.70
N ALA A 128 -8.83 7.99 14.94
CA ALA A 128 -7.94 7.35 13.98
C ALA A 128 -6.99 6.39 14.71
N VAL A 129 -7.05 5.11 14.35
CA VAL A 129 -6.03 4.13 14.71
C VAL A 129 -5.04 4.03 13.56
N GLU A 130 -3.75 3.94 13.90
CA GLU A 130 -2.73 3.46 12.97
C GLU A 130 -3.17 2.09 12.42
N PRO A 131 -2.82 1.74 11.16
CA PRO A 131 -3.08 0.42 10.62
C PRO A 131 -2.64 -0.69 11.59
N GLN A 132 -3.42 -1.78 11.70
CA GLN A 132 -3.07 -2.89 12.58
C GLN A 132 -3.19 -4.20 11.81
N PRO A 133 -2.07 -4.85 11.45
CA PRO A 133 -2.10 -6.19 10.87
C PRO A 133 -2.76 -7.18 11.83
N LEU A 134 -3.69 -7.98 11.31
CA LEU A 134 -4.45 -8.98 12.06
C LEU A 134 -4.26 -10.38 11.46
N ASP A 135 -4.17 -11.40 12.32
CA ASP A 135 -4.22 -12.80 11.89
C ASP A 135 -5.67 -13.28 11.69
N ALA A 136 -5.83 -14.55 11.30
CA ALA A 136 -7.14 -15.15 11.06
C ALA A 136 -8.05 -15.23 12.30
N SER A 137 -7.48 -15.09 13.50
CA SER A 137 -8.22 -15.01 14.75
C SER A 137 -8.54 -13.56 15.18
N GLY A 138 -8.17 -12.57 14.37
CA GLY A 138 -8.34 -11.16 14.67
C GLY A 138 -7.34 -10.60 15.68
N ARG A 139 -6.27 -11.33 16.00
CA ARG A 139 -5.21 -10.88 16.90
C ARG A 139 -4.18 -10.06 16.15
N LYS A 140 -3.61 -9.05 16.83
CA LYS A 140 -2.54 -8.22 16.25
C LYS A 140 -1.34 -9.09 15.90
N VAL A 141 -0.90 -9.00 14.66
CA VAL A 141 0.34 -9.60 14.20
C VAL A 141 1.47 -8.61 14.43
N ALA A 142 2.46 -9.02 15.23
CA ALA A 142 3.72 -8.29 15.30
C ALA A 142 4.43 -8.36 13.94
N PHE A 143 4.88 -7.21 13.46
CA PHE A 143 5.61 -7.05 12.21
C PHE A 143 7.09 -7.35 12.42
N LYS A 144 7.40 -8.59 12.84
CA LYS A 144 8.79 -9.04 12.97
C LYS A 144 9.22 -9.62 11.63
N LYS A 145 9.84 -8.78 10.81
CA LYS A 145 10.48 -9.08 9.53
C LYS A 145 9.53 -9.35 8.36
N PHE A 146 9.87 -8.71 7.25
CA PHE A 146 9.39 -9.02 5.91
C PHE A 146 10.56 -9.54 5.08
#